data_AF-A0A6A0HHE6-F1
#
_entry.id   AF-A0A6A0HHE6-F1
#
_cell.length_a   1.000
_cell.length_b   1.000
_cell.length_c   1.000
_cell.angle_alpha   90.00
_cell.angle_beta   90.00
_cell.angle_gamma   90.00
#
_symmetry.space_group_name_H-M   'P 1'
#
loop_
_entity.id
_entity.type
_entity.pdbx_description
1 polymer ?
#
loop_
_entity_poly.entity_id
_entity_poly.type
_entity_poly.pdbx_seq_one_letter_code
_entity_poly.pdbx_strand_id
1 'polypeptide(L)'
;MQAGVVWILFHIGFLFLGARLLKAPMFLVAIGSQANIGGAASAPIVAAAYYEAMAPVGVLMGVLGYLLGNYGGLLCALLLRLAAGS
;
A
#
# COMPACT_ATOMS: atom_id res chain seq x y z
N MET A 1 -5.96 -20.29 -0.91
CA MET A 1 -6.96 -19.36 -1.49
C MET A 1 -7.78 -18.61 -0.44
N GLN A 2 -8.19 -19.22 0.68
CA GLN A 2 -8.99 -18.55 1.72
C GLN A 2 -8.27 -17.37 2.40
N ALA A 3 -6.98 -17.50 2.72
CA ALA A 3 -6.21 -16.44 3.38
C ALA A 3 -6.12 -15.14 2.56
N GLY A 4 -6.05 -15.22 1.22
CA GLY A 4 -5.98 -14.05 0.35
C GLY A 4 -7.29 -13.25 0.34
N VAL A 5 -8.43 -13.92 0.42
CA VAL A 5 -9.74 -13.27 0.51
C VAL A 5 -9.88 -12.51 1.83
N VAL A 6 -9.50 -13.16 2.94
CA VAL A 6 -9.49 -12.52 4.27
C VAL A 6 -8.56 -11.31 4.29
N TRP A 7 -7.38 -11.42 3.66
CA TRP A 7 -6.43 -10.32 3.57
C TRP A 7 -6.96 -9.12 2.77
N ILE A 8 -7.57 -9.35 1.59
CA ILE A 8 -8.13 -8.26 0.78
C ILE A 8 -9.31 -7.60 1.49
N LEU A 9 -10.15 -8.35 2.21
CA LEU A 9 -11.23 -7.78 3.03
C LEU A 9 -10.67 -6.87 4.13
N PHE A 10 -9.63 -7.32 4.84
CA PHE A 10 -8.94 -6.50 5.84
C PHE A 10 -8.31 -5.25 5.22
N HIS A 11 -7.65 -5.40 4.06
CA HIS A 11 -7.00 -4.31 3.35
C HIS A 11 -8.00 -3.23 2.93
N ILE A 12 -9.13 -3.61 2.32
CA ILE A 12 -10.19 -2.68 1.92
C ILE A 12 -10.79 -2.00 3.16
N GLY A 13 -11.03 -2.74 4.24
CA GLY A 13 -11.53 -2.18 5.49
C GLY A 13 -10.59 -1.13 6.10
N PHE A 14 -9.29 -1.40 6.14
CA PHE A 14 -8.28 -0.47 6.64
C PHE A 14 -8.15 0.78 5.78
N LEU A 15 -8.15 0.62 4.45
CA LEU A 15 -8.11 1.74 3.51
C LEU A 15 -9.34 2.64 3.65
N PHE A 16 -10.52 2.05 3.79
CA PHE A 16 -11.76 2.81 3.93
C PHE A 16 -11.79 3.60 5.26
N LEU A 17 -11.31 2.98 6.33
CA LEU A 17 -11.18 3.65 7.63
C LEU A 17 -10.15 4.79 7.58
N GLY A 18 -8.98 4.54 6.98
CA GLY A 18 -7.94 5.55 6.77
C GLY A 18 -8.40 6.71 5.89
N ALA A 19 -9.12 6.43 4.80
CA ALA A 19 -9.71 7.44 3.92
C ALA A 19 -10.69 8.34 4.68
N ARG A 20 -11.52 7.74 5.56
CA ARG A 20 -12.50 8.48 6.35
C ARG A 20 -11.86 9.33 7.45
N LEU A 21 -10.79 8.84 8.09
CA LEU A 21 -10.00 9.58 9.09
C LEU A 21 -9.25 10.76 8.47
N LEU A 22 -8.60 10.55 7.33
CA LEU A 22 -7.74 11.55 6.67
C LEU A 22 -8.53 12.54 5.81
N LYS A 23 -9.85 12.34 5.62
CA LYS A 23 -10.66 13.07 4.62
C LYS A 23 -9.96 13.12 3.25
N ALA A 24 -9.24 12.04 2.92
CA ALA A 24 -8.41 11.99 1.74
C ALA A 24 -9.30 11.87 0.49
N PRO A 25 -8.96 12.57 -0.60
CA PRO A 25 -9.70 12.44 -1.85
C PRO A 25 -9.56 11.01 -2.41
N MET A 26 -10.63 10.48 -3.00
CA MET A 26 -10.70 9.09 -3.46
C MET A 26 -9.60 8.70 -4.46
N PHE A 27 -9.06 9.65 -5.24
CA PHE A 27 -7.96 9.38 -6.17
C PHE A 27 -6.67 8.95 -5.44
N LEU A 28 -6.35 9.56 -4.30
CA LEU A 28 -5.17 9.21 -3.49
C LEU A 28 -5.32 7.81 -2.89
N VAL A 29 -6.53 7.45 -2.48
CA VAL A 29 -6.85 6.11 -1.94
C VAL A 29 -6.71 5.05 -3.03
N ALA A 30 -7.19 5.33 -4.25
CA ALA A 30 -7.07 4.43 -5.39
C ALA A 30 -5.60 4.21 -5.81
N ILE A 31 -4.82 5.28 -5.93
CA ILE A 31 -3.39 5.20 -6.27
C ILE A 31 -2.61 4.51 -5.13
N GLY A 32 -2.92 4.81 -3.88
CA GLY A 32 -2.28 4.18 -2.71
C GLY A 32 -2.55 2.68 -2.59
N SER A 33 -3.79 2.24 -2.86
CA SER A 33 -4.11 0.80 -2.92
C SER A 33 -3.34 0.10 -4.05
N GLN A 34 -3.26 0.73 -5.23
CA GLN A 34 -2.47 0.19 -6.35
C GLN A 34 -0.96 0.20 -6.08
N ALA A 35 -0.43 1.18 -5.35
CA ALA A 35 0.96 1.18 -4.91
C ALA A 35 1.28 0.01 -3.96
N ASN A 36 0.31 -0.45 -3.17
CA ASN A 36 0.50 -1.54 -2.21
C ASN A 36 0.24 -2.95 -2.79
N ILE A 37 -0.85 -3.14 -3.55
CA ILE A 37 -1.23 -4.44 -4.11
C ILE A 37 -0.74 -4.61 -5.56
N GLY A 38 -0.84 -3.57 -6.37
CA GLY A 38 -0.46 -3.60 -7.79
C GLY A 38 1.02 -3.30 -8.05
N GLY A 39 1.74 -2.77 -7.06
CA GLY A 39 3.16 -2.45 -7.14
C GLY A 39 3.49 -1.16 -7.88
N ALA A 40 4.80 -0.82 -7.89
CA ALA A 40 5.31 0.45 -8.42
C ALA A 40 5.09 0.65 -9.94
N ALA A 41 4.81 -0.42 -10.69
CA ALA A 41 4.56 -0.34 -12.13
C ALA A 41 3.12 0.08 -12.46
N SER A 42 2.12 -0.33 -11.67
CA SER A 42 0.70 -0.08 -11.95
C SER A 42 0.16 1.20 -11.32
N ALA A 43 0.71 1.62 -10.19
CA ALA A 43 0.37 2.89 -9.52
C ALA A 43 0.49 4.15 -10.41
N PRO A 44 1.57 4.37 -11.19
CA PRO A 44 1.68 5.55 -12.05
C PRO A 44 0.71 5.53 -13.23
N ILE A 45 0.37 4.33 -13.74
CA ILE A 45 -0.59 4.17 -14.84
C ILE A 45 -1.99 4.61 -14.37
N VAL A 46 -2.39 4.16 -13.18
CA VAL A 46 -3.68 4.55 -12.58
C VAL A 46 -3.70 6.02 -12.20
N ALA A 47 -2.58 6.58 -11.73
CA ALA A 47 -2.48 8.01 -11.43
C ALA A 47 -2.58 8.89 -12.69
N ALA A 48 -1.89 8.51 -13.77
CA ALA A 48 -1.92 9.20 -15.06
C ALA A 48 -3.31 9.17 -15.71
N ALA A 49 -4.10 8.12 -15.45
CA ALA A 49 -5.47 8.01 -15.94
C ALA A 49 -6.44 9.04 -15.31
N TYR A 50 -6.12 9.60 -14.14
CA TYR A 50 -6.87 10.71 -13.56
C TYR A 50 -6.32 12.06 -14.07
N TYR A 51 -5.03 12.29 -13.87
CA TYR A 51 -4.33 13.49 -14.35
C TYR A 51 -2.87 13.15 -14.64
N GLU A 52 -2.35 13.51 -15.81
CA GLU A 52 -0.94 13.24 -16.16
C GLU A 52 0.04 13.82 -15.13
N ALA A 53 -0.29 14.96 -14.53
CA ALA A 53 0.50 15.58 -13.46
C ALA A 53 0.58 14.76 -12.16
N MET A 54 -0.26 13.74 -11.97
CA MET A 54 -0.24 12.84 -10.80
C MET A 54 0.63 11.59 -11.00
N ALA A 55 1.10 11.30 -12.22
CA ALA A 55 2.00 10.17 -12.47
C ALA A 55 3.24 10.15 -11.55
N PRO A 56 3.93 11.29 -11.30
CA PRO A 56 5.08 11.33 -10.37
C PRO A 56 4.70 10.98 -8.93
N VAL A 57 3.51 11.40 -8.49
CA VAL A 57 3.00 11.09 -7.14
C VAL A 57 2.73 9.59 -7.00
N GLY A 58 2.19 8.96 -8.05
CA GLY A 58 2.00 7.50 -8.11
C GLY A 58 3.31 6.72 -8.05
N VAL A 59 4.35 7.18 -8.76
CA VAL A 59 5.70 6.59 -8.68
C VAL A 59 6.27 6.73 -7.27
N LEU A 60 6.22 7.92 -6.68
CA LEU A 60 6.72 8.16 -5.32
C LEU A 60 5.99 7.28 -4.28
N MET A 61 4.67 7.21 -4.34
CA MET A 61 3.86 6.34 -3.47
C MET A 61 4.25 4.86 -3.62
N GLY A 62 4.47 4.39 -4.86
CA GLY A 62 4.90 3.02 -5.14
C GLY A 62 6.29 2.70 -4.57
N VAL A 63 7.26 3.59 -4.81
CA VAL A 63 8.64 3.40 -4.32
C VAL A 63 8.70 3.46 -2.80
N LEU A 64 8.03 4.43 -2.18
CA LEU A 64 7.95 4.55 -0.73
C LEU A 64 7.25 3.34 -0.10
N GLY A 65 6.16 2.85 -0.69
CA GLY A 65 5.47 1.65 -0.24
C GLY A 65 6.36 0.42 -0.26
N TYR A 66 7.18 0.26 -1.30
CA TYR A 66 8.14 -0.84 -1.41
C TYR A 66 9.28 -0.75 -0.39
N LEU A 67 9.84 0.45 -0.19
CA LEU A 67 10.87 0.72 0.82
C LEU A 67 10.33 0.42 2.23
N LEU A 68 9.21 1.03 2.62
CA LEU A 68 8.60 0.80 3.93
C LEU A 68 8.20 -0.67 4.11
N GLY A 69 7.65 -1.31 3.07
CA GLY A 69 7.27 -2.72 3.11
C GLY A 69 8.46 -3.65 3.35
N ASN A 70 9.58 -3.42 2.66
CA ASN A 70 10.80 -4.21 2.85
C ASN A 70 11.39 -4.02 4.25
N TYR A 71 11.60 -2.77 4.67
CA TYR A 71 12.16 -2.50 5.99
C TYR A 71 11.22 -2.91 7.12
N GLY A 72 9.92 -2.70 6.96
CA GLY A 72 8.90 -3.15 7.90
C GLY A 72 8.83 -4.68 7.97
N GLY A 73 8.96 -5.37 6.85
CA GLY A 73 9.05 -6.83 6.79
C GLY A 73 10.30 -7.36 7.48
N LEU A 74 11.45 -6.74 7.25
CA LEU A 74 12.71 -7.06 7.94
C LEU A 74 12.62 -6.82 9.45
N LEU A 75 12.02 -5.69 9.85
CA LEU A 75 11.77 -5.40 11.26
C LEU A 75 10.82 -6.43 11.87
N CYS A 76 9.75 -6.79 11.17
CA CYS A 76 8.79 -7.79 11.63
C CYS A 76 9.47 -9.16 11.76
N ALA A 77 10.32 -9.54 10.81
CA ALA A 77 11.13 -10.76 10.88
C ALA A 77 12.11 -10.72 12.06
N LEU A 78 12.73 -9.57 12.33
CA LEU A 78 13.61 -9.38 13.50
C LEU A 78 12.81 -9.52 14.81
N LEU A 79 11.65 -8.88 14.90
CA LEU A 79 10.77 -8.96 16.07
C LEU A 79 10.26 -10.38 16.30
N LEU A 80 9.85 -11.09 15.23
CA LEU A 80 9.48 -12.49 15.29
C LEU A 80 10.66 -13.37 15.73
N ARG A 81 11.86 -13.10 15.26
CA ARG A 81 13.07 -13.83 15.67
C ARG A 81 13.42 -13.59 17.14
N LEU A 82 13.23 -12.36 17.63
CA LEU A 82 13.40 -12.01 19.05
C LEU A 82 12.32 -12.64 19.94
N ALA A 83 11.06 -12.64 19.48
CA ALA A 83 9.94 -13.21 20.21
C ALA A 83 9.93 -14.75 20.18
N ALA A 84 10.42 -15.35 19.09
CA ALA A 84 10.59 -16.79 18.96
C ALA A 84 11.77 -17.32 19.79
N GLY A 85 12.72 -16.45 20.16
CA GLY A 85 13.82 -16.72 21.10
C GLY A 85 14.77 -17.81 20.62
N SER A 86 16.00 -17.43 20.23
CA SER A 86 17.12 -18.33 19.83
C SER A 86 16.82 -19.35 18.72
#